data_AF-A0A8J6MXR8-F1
#
_entry.id   AF-A0A8J6MXR8-F1
#
_cell.length_a   1.000
_cell.length_b   1.000
_cell.length_c   1.000
_cell.angle_alpha   90.00
_cell.angle_beta   90.00
_cell.angle_gamma   90.00
#
_symmetry.space_group_name_H-M   'P 1'
#
loop_
_entity.id
_entity.type
_entity.pdbx_description
1 polymer ?
#
loop_
_entity_poly.entity_id
_entity_poly.type
_entity_poly.pdbx_seq_one_letter_code
_entity_poly.pdbx_strand_id
1 'polypeptide(L)'
;MNPKKISNPEPMNSEPVNAYGECIECGQCVESCLVLRGGETSIVSELNKTADTGAWNCVNCWKCIEVCPQDVDIYGFMMARRRKEDIPSTMRQSVKNIMGKGCSIYLRGINEIREADGLSPIKLIEKHKVKTLLGGHAQPEV
;
A
#
# COMPACT_ATOMS: atom_id res chain seq x y z
N MET A 1 23.42 18.42 -5.83
CA MET A 1 22.10 17.80 -5.66
C MET A 1 21.84 17.76 -4.16
N ASN A 2 20.96 18.61 -3.62
CA ASN A 2 20.69 18.66 -2.19
C ASN A 2 19.83 17.46 -1.77
N PRO A 3 20.14 16.77 -0.67
CA PRO A 3 19.29 15.69 -0.18
C PRO A 3 17.92 16.28 0.21
N LYS A 4 16.84 15.72 -0.34
CA LYS A 4 15.48 16.08 0.08
C LYS A 4 15.37 15.77 1.58
N LYS A 5 15.01 16.78 2.38
CA LYS A 5 14.70 16.59 3.80
C LYS A 5 13.51 15.64 3.85
N ILE A 6 13.72 14.43 4.36
CA ILE A 6 12.65 13.52 4.70
C ILE A 6 11.99 14.11 5.95
N SER A 7 10.89 14.86 5.76
CA SER A 7 10.02 15.24 6.86
C SER A 7 9.41 13.98 7.48
N ASN A 8 9.15 14.02 8.78
CA ASN A 8 8.44 12.93 9.45
C ASN A 8 7.15 12.62 8.67
N PRO A 9 6.82 11.32 8.45
CA PRO A 9 5.57 10.97 7.79
C PRO A 9 4.42 11.51 8.62
N GLU A 10 3.58 12.34 8.01
CA GLU A 10 2.37 12.82 8.63
C GLU A 10 1.45 11.64 9.02
N PRO A 11 0.59 11.83 10.05
CA PRO A 11 -0.35 10.80 10.44
C PRO A 11 -1.16 10.34 9.23
N MET A 12 -1.28 9.02 9.07
CA MET A 12 -1.91 8.31 7.94
C MET A 12 -3.37 8.71 7.61
N ASN A 13 -3.95 9.64 8.39
CA ASN A 13 -5.30 10.18 8.32
C ASN A 13 -5.34 11.67 7.90
N SER A 14 -4.22 12.34 7.60
CA SER A 14 -4.26 13.67 6.99
C SER A 14 -4.65 13.58 5.51
N GLU A 15 -5.34 14.61 5.01
CA GLU A 15 -5.50 14.78 3.57
C GLU A 15 -4.11 14.88 2.93
N PRO A 16 -3.87 14.25 1.75
CA PRO A 16 -2.54 14.21 1.15
C PRO A 16 -2.01 15.63 0.99
N VAL A 17 -0.88 15.90 1.64
CA VAL A 17 -0.14 17.16 1.54
C VAL A 17 0.26 17.28 0.07
N ASN A 18 -0.30 18.25 -0.64
CA ASN A 18 -0.25 18.39 -2.11
C ASN A 18 -1.18 17.43 -2.89
N ALA A 19 -2.47 17.46 -2.56
CA ALA A 19 -3.49 16.66 -3.25
C ALA A 19 -3.45 16.81 -4.78
N TYR A 20 -3.27 18.02 -5.32
CA TYR A 20 -3.17 18.30 -6.76
C TYR A 20 -2.58 19.70 -7.08
N GLY A 21 -2.33 20.54 -6.05
CA GLY A 21 -2.26 21.99 -6.19
C GLY A 21 -1.09 22.49 -7.05
N GLU A 22 -0.03 21.71 -7.15
CA GLU A 22 1.17 22.05 -7.92
C GLU A 22 1.35 21.14 -9.15
N CYS A 23 0.36 20.29 -9.49
CA CYS A 23 0.46 19.44 -10.68
C CYS A 23 0.43 20.27 -11.97
N ILE A 24 1.48 20.17 -12.79
CA ILE A 24 1.62 20.88 -14.07
C ILE A 24 1.18 20.03 -15.29
N GLU A 25 0.49 18.91 -15.07
CA GLU A 25 0.00 18.01 -16.13
C GLU A 25 1.10 17.55 -17.14
N CYS A 26 2.35 17.39 -16.68
CA CYS A 26 3.49 17.03 -17.54
C CYS A 26 3.50 15.59 -18.09
N GLY A 27 2.62 14.70 -17.60
CA GLY A 27 2.51 13.32 -18.08
C GLY A 27 3.62 12.33 -17.70
N GLN A 28 4.70 12.75 -17.01
CA GLN A 28 5.83 11.85 -16.68
C GLN A 28 5.43 10.64 -15.82
N CYS A 29 4.43 10.81 -14.95
CA CYS A 29 3.86 9.72 -14.15
C CYS A 29 3.14 8.67 -15.01
N VAL A 30 2.58 9.07 -16.16
CA VAL A 30 1.92 8.18 -17.15
C VAL A 30 2.96 7.39 -17.90
N GLU A 31 3.93 8.09 -18.49
CA GLU A 31 4.97 7.50 -19.33
C GLU A 31 5.77 6.44 -18.57
N SER A 32 6.04 6.72 -17.28
CA SER A 32 6.79 5.82 -16.41
C SER A 32 5.98 4.68 -15.79
N CYS A 33 4.65 4.68 -15.93
CA CYS A 33 3.77 3.69 -15.30
C CYS A 33 3.80 2.34 -16.03
N LEU A 34 4.31 1.31 -15.36
CA LEU A 34 4.37 -0.05 -15.91
C LEU A 34 3.00 -0.65 -16.20
N VAL A 35 1.99 -0.30 -15.38
CA VAL A 35 0.61 -0.81 -15.53
C VAL A 35 -0.02 -0.26 -16.79
N LEU A 36 0.10 1.05 -17.02
CA LEU A 36 -0.38 1.68 -18.25
C LEU A 36 0.36 1.19 -19.49
N ARG A 37 1.69 1.01 -19.39
CA ARG A 37 2.48 0.42 -20.48
C ARG A 37 2.05 -1.02 -20.79
N GLY A 38 1.51 -1.74 -19.80
CA GLY A 38 0.91 -3.06 -19.97
C GLY A 38 -0.50 -3.05 -20.55
N GLY A 39 -1.08 -1.88 -20.83
CA GLY A 39 -2.43 -1.72 -21.39
C GLY A 39 -3.55 -1.66 -20.35
N GLU A 40 -3.22 -1.60 -19.05
CA GLU A 40 -4.19 -1.59 -17.96
C GLU A 40 -4.32 -0.20 -17.33
N THR A 41 -5.46 0.08 -16.68
CA THR A 41 -5.65 1.34 -15.95
C THR A 41 -4.95 1.33 -14.59
N SER A 42 -4.51 2.50 -14.12
CA SER A 42 -3.87 2.66 -12.82
C SER A 42 -4.25 3.99 -12.18
N ILE A 43 -3.76 4.26 -10.96
CA ILE A 43 -4.03 5.55 -10.29
C ILE A 43 -3.62 6.77 -11.13
N VAL A 44 -2.56 6.67 -11.94
CA VAL A 44 -2.14 7.78 -12.80
C VAL A 44 -3.08 8.02 -13.97
N SER A 45 -3.92 7.06 -14.35
CA SER A 45 -5.00 7.26 -15.33
C SER A 45 -6.02 8.28 -14.82
N GLU A 46 -6.29 8.26 -13.52
CA GLU A 46 -7.18 9.22 -12.87
C GLU A 46 -6.53 10.60 -12.76
N LEU A 47 -5.24 10.65 -12.40
CA LEU A 47 -4.45 11.89 -12.41
C LEU A 47 -4.44 12.57 -13.80
N ASN A 48 -4.50 11.77 -14.87
CA ASN A 48 -4.53 12.25 -16.25
C ASN A 48 -5.93 12.30 -16.83
N LYS A 49 -6.97 12.11 -16.00
CA LYS A 49 -8.39 12.19 -16.37
C LYS A 49 -8.76 11.26 -17.54
N THR A 50 -8.03 10.15 -17.73
CA THR A 50 -8.26 9.18 -18.81
C THR A 50 -9.11 7.99 -18.38
N ALA A 51 -9.17 7.67 -17.07
CA ALA A 51 -10.05 6.66 -16.49
C ALA A 51 -10.18 6.84 -14.97
N ASP A 52 -11.34 6.49 -14.39
CA ASP A 52 -11.65 6.63 -12.94
C ASP A 52 -11.35 5.36 -12.12
N THR A 53 -10.96 4.26 -12.77
CA THR A 53 -10.73 2.97 -12.11
C THR A 53 -9.29 2.53 -12.26
N GLY A 54 -8.60 2.18 -11.17
CA GLY A 54 -7.21 1.70 -11.26
C GLY A 54 -6.37 1.78 -9.98
N ALA A 55 -6.92 2.25 -8.85
CA ALA A 55 -6.15 2.37 -7.61
C ALA A 55 -5.60 1.01 -7.14
N TRP A 56 -6.40 -0.07 -7.24
CA TRP A 56 -5.97 -1.43 -6.91
C TRP A 56 -5.02 -2.08 -7.93
N ASN A 57 -4.95 -1.58 -9.17
CA ASN A 57 -4.02 -2.06 -10.18
C ASN A 57 -2.61 -1.49 -9.99
N CYS A 58 -2.45 -0.39 -9.26
CA CYS A 58 -1.14 0.16 -8.95
C CYS A 58 -0.27 -0.86 -8.19
N VAL A 59 0.87 -1.24 -8.77
CA VAL A 59 1.78 -2.23 -8.18
C VAL A 59 2.70 -1.66 -7.09
N ASN A 60 2.54 -0.38 -6.72
CA ASN A 60 3.40 0.33 -5.77
C ASN A 60 4.90 0.24 -6.15
N CYS A 61 5.25 0.50 -7.42
CA CYS A 61 6.66 0.54 -7.87
C CYS A 61 7.35 1.89 -7.61
N TRP A 62 6.61 2.91 -7.16
CA TRP A 62 7.08 4.26 -6.79
C TRP A 62 7.64 5.11 -7.92
N LYS A 63 7.75 4.58 -9.15
CA LYS A 63 8.38 5.31 -10.26
C LYS A 63 7.72 6.66 -10.57
N CYS A 64 6.39 6.74 -10.50
CA CYS A 64 5.65 7.97 -10.77
C CYS A 64 5.97 9.11 -9.77
N ILE A 65 6.30 8.78 -8.53
CA ILE A 65 6.66 9.75 -7.48
C ILE A 65 8.09 10.23 -7.70
N GLU A 66 9.00 9.30 -8.03
CA GLU A 66 10.40 9.62 -8.30
C GLU A 66 10.61 10.53 -9.51
N VAL A 67 9.76 10.41 -10.55
CA VAL A 67 9.87 11.24 -11.75
C VAL A 67 9.02 12.51 -11.69
N CYS A 68 8.19 12.70 -10.67
CA CYS A 68 7.32 13.87 -10.62
C CYS A 68 8.14 15.15 -10.36
N PRO A 69 8.16 16.14 -11.27
CA PRO A 69 8.92 17.37 -11.06
C PRO A 69 8.29 18.31 -10.01
N GLN A 70 7.08 18.02 -9.55
CA GLN A 70 6.31 18.84 -8.61
C GLN A 70 6.04 18.10 -7.29
N ASP A 71 6.69 16.95 -7.06
CA ASP A 71 6.57 16.19 -5.82
C ASP A 71 5.11 15.93 -5.40
N VAL A 72 4.24 15.64 -6.38
CA VAL A 72 2.83 15.28 -6.13
C VAL A 72 2.77 13.97 -5.34
N ASP A 73 1.98 13.94 -4.27
CA ASP A 73 1.77 12.74 -3.45
C ASP A 73 0.81 11.74 -4.12
N ILE A 74 1.31 11.11 -5.19
CA ILE A 74 0.57 10.08 -5.96
C ILE A 74 0.27 8.85 -5.08
N TYR A 75 1.14 8.55 -4.10
CA TYR A 75 0.93 7.43 -3.18
C TYR A 75 -0.23 7.69 -2.22
N GLY A 76 -0.24 8.85 -1.56
CA GLY A 76 -1.33 9.25 -0.67
C GLY A 76 -2.66 9.31 -1.39
N PHE A 77 -2.65 9.83 -2.63
CA PHE A 77 -3.82 9.84 -3.50
C PHE A 77 -4.34 8.41 -3.80
N MET A 78 -3.46 7.51 -4.24
CA MET A 78 -3.81 6.10 -4.45
C MET A 78 -4.36 5.44 -3.18
N MET A 79 -3.75 5.68 -2.02
CA MET A 79 -4.19 5.12 -0.74
C MET A 79 -5.56 5.66 -0.35
N ALA A 80 -5.80 6.96 -0.54
CA ALA A 80 -7.10 7.57 -0.29
C ALA A 80 -8.19 6.95 -1.17
N ARG A 81 -7.89 6.67 -2.45
CA ARG A 81 -8.79 5.93 -3.35
C ARG A 81 -9.05 4.50 -2.88
N ARG A 82 -8.00 3.72 -2.57
CA ARG A 82 -8.15 2.35 -2.05
C ARG A 82 -8.99 2.25 -0.77
N ARG A 83 -8.95 3.27 0.10
CA ARG A 83 -9.77 3.33 1.32
C ARG A 83 -11.27 3.53 1.04
N LYS A 84 -11.63 4.13 -0.11
CA LYS A 84 -13.01 4.37 -0.53
C LYS A 84 -13.57 3.24 -1.40
N GLU A 85 -12.70 2.42 -1.98
CA GLU A 85 -13.05 1.29 -2.84
C GLU A 85 -13.15 -0.03 -2.07
N ASP A 86 -14.00 -0.93 -2.55
CA ASP A 86 -14.04 -2.30 -2.03
C ASP A 86 -12.70 -3.01 -2.26
N ILE A 87 -12.27 -3.76 -1.24
CA ILE A 87 -11.08 -4.60 -1.36
C ILE A 87 -11.32 -5.67 -2.44
N PRO A 88 -10.40 -5.84 -3.42
CA PRO A 88 -10.48 -6.87 -4.43
C PRO A 88 -10.69 -8.25 -3.82
N SER A 89 -11.53 -9.08 -4.46
CA SER A 89 -11.84 -10.43 -3.99
C SER A 89 -10.59 -11.28 -3.77
N THR A 90 -9.58 -11.11 -4.62
CA THR A 90 -8.27 -11.78 -4.54
C THR A 90 -7.52 -11.50 -3.23
N MET A 91 -7.73 -10.35 -2.62
CA MET A 91 -7.06 -9.94 -1.38
C MET A 91 -7.82 -10.39 -0.12
N ARG A 92 -9.08 -10.81 -0.25
CA ARG A 92 -9.92 -11.17 0.91
C ARG A 92 -9.34 -12.32 1.72
N GLN A 93 -8.71 -13.30 1.07
CA GLN A 93 -8.12 -14.44 1.78
C GLN A 93 -6.89 -14.01 2.60
N SER A 94 -6.04 -13.14 2.05
CA SER A 94 -4.90 -12.57 2.77
C SER A 94 -5.36 -11.82 4.02
N VAL A 95 -6.39 -10.99 3.91
CA VAL A 95 -6.99 -10.29 5.06
C VAL A 95 -7.49 -11.29 6.11
N LYS A 96 -8.21 -12.34 5.70
CA LYS A 96 -8.67 -13.40 6.62
C LYS A 96 -7.50 -14.09 7.34
N ASN A 97 -6.44 -14.42 6.62
CA ASN A 97 -5.25 -15.08 7.17
C ASN A 97 -4.54 -14.17 8.18
N ILE A 98 -4.34 -12.89 7.83
CA ILE A 98 -3.73 -11.90 8.72
C ILE A 98 -4.57 -11.79 10.00
N MET A 99 -5.87 -11.51 9.89
CA MET A 99 -6.75 -11.34 11.05
C MET A 99 -6.87 -12.61 11.91
N GLY A 100 -6.63 -13.79 11.35
CA GLY A 100 -6.71 -15.06 12.06
C GLY A 100 -5.40 -15.51 12.72
N LYS A 101 -4.25 -15.27 12.07
CA LYS A 101 -2.96 -15.91 12.40
C LYS A 101 -1.78 -14.94 12.43
N GLY A 102 -2.01 -13.65 12.12
CA GLY A 102 -0.96 -12.63 12.01
C GLY A 102 -0.06 -12.79 10.79
N CYS A 103 -0.49 -13.57 9.79
CA CYS A 103 0.31 -13.88 8.61
C CYS A 103 -0.56 -13.93 7.36
N SER A 104 -0.08 -13.36 6.25
CA SER A 104 -0.81 -13.36 4.97
C SER A 104 -0.77 -14.72 4.27
N ILE A 105 0.39 -15.39 4.31
CA ILE A 105 0.64 -16.65 3.61
C ILE A 105 1.21 -17.65 4.61
N TYR A 106 0.50 -18.75 4.83
CA TYR A 106 0.96 -19.84 5.67
C TYR A 106 1.11 -21.11 4.84
N LEU A 107 2.34 -21.61 4.74
CA LEU A 107 2.63 -22.88 4.09
C LEU A 107 2.41 -24.01 5.09
N ARG A 108 1.57 -24.99 4.71
CA ARG A 108 1.42 -26.22 5.48
C ARG A 108 2.75 -26.97 5.44
N GLY A 109 3.22 -27.47 6.58
CA GLY A 109 4.49 -28.20 6.63
C GLY A 109 5.73 -27.30 6.82
N ILE A 110 5.55 -25.98 7.02
CA ILE A 110 6.69 -25.05 7.06
C ILE A 110 7.62 -25.30 8.25
N ASN A 111 7.12 -25.83 9.36
CA ASN A 111 7.96 -26.08 10.54
C ASN A 111 8.82 -27.33 10.36
N GLU A 112 8.33 -28.31 9.63
CA GLU A 112 9.06 -29.52 9.23
C GLU A 112 10.22 -29.17 8.29
N ILE A 113 9.99 -28.27 7.32
CA ILE A 113 11.06 -27.74 6.45
C ILE A 113 12.08 -26.97 7.29
N ARG A 114 11.62 -26.09 8.17
CA ARG A 114 12.50 -25.30 9.03
C ARG A 114 13.35 -26.17 9.95
N GLU A 115 12.77 -27.19 10.54
CA GLU A 115 13.48 -28.14 11.40
C GLU A 115 14.54 -28.92 10.63
N ALA A 116 14.22 -29.39 9.41
CA ALA A 116 15.20 -30.03 8.53
C ALA A 116 16.41 -29.13 8.21
N ASP A 117 16.18 -27.81 8.14
CA ASP A 117 17.21 -26.79 7.93
C ASP A 117 17.84 -26.27 9.25
N GLY A 118 17.51 -26.87 10.41
CA GLY A 118 18.03 -26.46 11.73
C GLY A 118 17.48 -25.13 12.26
N LEU A 119 16.38 -24.64 11.68
CA LEU A 119 15.72 -23.39 12.06
C LEU A 119 14.61 -23.62 13.08
N SER A 120 14.43 -22.68 14.01
CA SER A 120 13.34 -22.74 14.99
C SER A 120 11.94 -22.67 14.33
N PRO A 121 10.92 -23.34 14.87
CA PRO A 121 9.57 -23.31 14.30
C PRO A 121 8.95 -21.90 14.35
N ILE A 122 8.10 -21.59 13.37
CA ILE A 122 7.30 -20.36 13.34
C ILE A 122 6.19 -20.47 14.40
N LYS A 123 6.14 -19.48 15.28
CA LYS A 123 5.04 -19.29 16.24
C LYS A 123 4.10 -18.23 15.69
N LEU A 124 2.89 -18.65 15.30
CA LEU A 124 1.86 -17.74 14.79
C LEU A 124 1.28 -16.89 15.93
N ILE A 125 0.84 -15.68 15.59
CA ILE A 125 0.22 -14.77 16.55
C ILE A 125 -1.22 -15.22 16.79
N GLU A 126 -1.60 -15.32 18.06
CA GLU A 126 -2.97 -15.65 18.44
C GLU A 126 -3.95 -14.59 17.94
N LYS A 127 -5.09 -15.04 17.40
CA LYS A 127 -6.13 -14.18 16.80
C LYS A 127 -6.51 -12.97 17.65
N HIS A 128 -6.62 -13.13 18.98
CA HIS A 128 -6.98 -12.03 19.87
C HIS A 128 -5.88 -10.95 19.92
N LYS A 129 -4.60 -11.34 19.94
CA LYS A 129 -3.45 -10.41 19.91
C LYS A 129 -3.39 -9.67 18.58
N VAL A 130 -3.64 -10.36 17.46
CA VAL A 130 -3.73 -9.69 16.16
C VAL A 130 -4.81 -8.61 16.17
N LYS A 131 -6.00 -8.93 16.68
CA LYS A 131 -7.08 -7.95 16.80
C LYS A 131 -6.70 -6.76 17.69
N THR A 132 -6.01 -7.00 18.80
CA THR A 132 -5.52 -5.91 19.66
C THR A 132 -4.53 -5.02 18.91
N LEU A 133 -3.56 -5.62 18.22
CA LEU A 133 -2.52 -4.90 17.47
C LEU A 133 -3.08 -4.09 16.30
N LEU A 134 -4.02 -4.66 15.55
CA LEU A 134 -4.60 -4.04 14.35
C LEU A 134 -5.86 -3.21 14.65
N GLY A 135 -6.46 -3.37 15.83
CA GLY A 135 -7.70 -2.72 16.24
C GLY A 135 -7.54 -1.29 16.75
N GLY A 136 -6.31 -0.80 16.94
CA GLY A 136 -6.01 0.63 17.00
C GLY A 136 -6.79 1.45 18.03
N HIS A 137 -7.14 0.89 19.20
CA HIS A 137 -7.49 1.72 20.36
C HIS A 137 -6.28 1.81 21.27
N ALA A 138 -5.56 2.94 21.22
CA ALA A 138 -5.02 3.47 22.46
C ALA A 138 -6.21 3.60 23.40
N GLN A 139 -6.25 2.78 24.46
CA GLN A 139 -7.18 3.03 25.55
C GLN A 139 -6.82 4.44 26.07
N PRO A 140 -7.74 5.42 26.12
CA PRO A 140 -7.47 6.61 26.91
C PRO A 140 -7.19 6.13 28.33
N GLU A 141 -6.08 6.61 28.89
CA GLU A 141 -5.68 6.33 30.26
C GLU A 141 -6.86 6.69 31.20
N VAL A 142 -7.23 5.74 32.07
CA VAL A 142 -8.20 5.95 33.16
C VAL A 142 -7.50 6.62 34.33
#